data_AF-A0A672FAS8-F1
#
_entry.id   AF-A0A672FAS8-F1
#
_cell.length_a   1.000
_cell.length_b   1.000
_cell.length_c   1.000
_cell.angle_alpha   90.00
_cell.angle_beta   90.00
_cell.angle_gamma   90.00
#
_symmetry.space_group_name_H-M   'P 1'
#
loop_
_entity.id
_entity.type
_entity.pdbx_description
1 polymer ?
#
loop_
_entity_poly.entity_id
_entity_poly.type
_entity_poly.pdbx_seq_one_letter_code
_entity_poly.pdbx_strand_id
1 'polypeptide(L)'
;MSAVVSDKATNPLNRDTDWSSIHAFCDQLNNELEGPQLATRLLAHKIQSPQEWEAMQALLVLETCMKSCGKRFHSEVGKFRFLNELIKVVSPKYLGSRSPEPVKKKVLELIYSWTLGLPDEAKISDAYQMLKKQGIIKQDPELPPDKLLNLPPPRPKNAIFEDEEKSKMLSRLLNSSHPEDLKAANKLIKEMVQEDQRRAEKVSKRVNAIQEVKESVSLLTQLLQDYDRSAPSQSNAELIQDLYQRCEKMRPTLFRLASDTEDNDEALAEILQANDSLTHVINLYKQQVKGEIVNGNNTSGLQKQTGESLDKQQSKPTLRDLQTKSGTSITPNPIPQIPSEPPAALLNSQPGPAAAAAAAAADLLEASPAHTEPAPPEVTLSDVFVPLESIKPSKRSLLPVTVFDGHSLRVLFHFARDSPPSRPDVLVVIISMLSSAPVPVSGISFQTTAPKSMAVKLQPPSGTELPAFNPILPPAAVTQIMLLANPNKEKVQLEYTLTFTMGEQEHSESGSLEHFPPPEQWGSL
;
A
#
# COMPACT_ATOMS: atom_id res chain seq x y z
N MET A 1 -10.96 -27.25 18.97
CA MET A 1 -11.99 -26.22 19.14
C MET A 1 -12.86 -26.61 20.32
N SER A 2 -13.02 -25.75 21.33
CA SER A 2 -13.78 -26.13 22.53
C SER A 2 -15.28 -25.89 22.34
N ALA A 3 -16.09 -26.94 22.54
CA ALA A 3 -17.55 -26.82 22.56
C ALA A 3 -18.02 -25.74 23.57
N VAL A 4 -17.31 -25.61 24.70
CA VAL A 4 -17.59 -24.63 25.76
C VAL A 4 -17.59 -23.18 25.26
N VAL A 5 -16.73 -22.82 24.30
CA VAL A 5 -16.67 -21.45 23.77
C VAL A 5 -17.85 -21.20 22.83
N SER A 6 -18.21 -22.18 21.99
CA SER A 6 -19.40 -22.13 21.15
C SER A 6 -20.68 -22.08 21.98
N ASP A 7 -20.78 -22.89 23.03
CA ASP A 7 -21.95 -22.95 23.91
C ASP A 7 -22.11 -21.67 24.73
N LYS A 8 -21.02 -21.01 25.15
CA LYS A 8 -21.08 -19.67 25.77
C LYS A 8 -21.55 -18.60 24.81
N ALA A 9 -20.99 -18.55 23.59
CA ALA A 9 -21.36 -17.56 22.58
C ALA A 9 -22.83 -17.68 22.14
N THR A 10 -23.40 -18.89 22.11
CA THR A 10 -24.79 -19.14 21.68
C THR A 10 -25.72 -19.57 22.82
N ASN A 11 -25.41 -19.28 24.09
CA ASN A 11 -26.20 -19.77 25.22
C ASN A 11 -27.62 -19.14 25.20
N PRO A 12 -28.71 -19.94 25.21
CA PRO A 12 -30.08 -19.42 25.28
C PRO A 12 -30.36 -18.50 26.48
N LEU A 13 -29.58 -18.61 27.56
CA LEU A 13 -29.73 -17.83 28.79
C LEU A 13 -29.01 -16.48 28.77
N ASN A 14 -28.23 -16.18 27.72
CA ASN A 14 -27.56 -14.88 27.59
C ASN A 14 -28.61 -13.79 27.38
N ARG A 15 -28.63 -12.76 28.24
CA ARG A 15 -29.55 -11.61 28.12
C ARG A 15 -29.16 -10.66 26.99
N ASP A 16 -27.86 -10.61 26.68
CA ASP A 16 -27.22 -9.75 25.70
C ASP A 16 -26.17 -10.55 24.92
N THR A 17 -25.72 -10.02 23.79
CA THR A 17 -24.67 -10.65 22.95
C THR A 17 -23.31 -10.64 23.67
N ASP A 18 -22.74 -11.82 23.94
CA ASP A 18 -21.39 -11.96 24.50
C ASP A 18 -20.32 -11.85 23.40
N TRP A 19 -19.98 -10.60 23.05
CA TRP A 19 -18.93 -10.29 22.09
C TRP A 19 -17.56 -10.90 22.46
N SER A 20 -17.25 -11.03 23.74
CA SER A 20 -15.98 -11.62 24.20
C SER A 20 -15.90 -13.10 23.81
N SER A 21 -16.98 -13.87 24.01
CA SER A 21 -17.05 -15.26 23.54
C SER A 21 -17.09 -15.38 22.02
N ILE A 22 -17.70 -14.43 21.30
CA ILE A 22 -17.68 -14.41 19.82
C ILE A 22 -16.26 -14.19 19.28
N HIS A 23 -15.52 -13.21 19.82
CA HIS A 23 -14.13 -12.96 19.42
C HIS A 23 -13.22 -14.13 19.77
N ALA A 24 -13.33 -14.70 20.98
CA ALA A 24 -12.59 -15.89 21.38
C ALA A 24 -12.86 -17.11 20.45
N PHE A 25 -14.10 -17.27 19.96
CA PHE A 25 -14.43 -18.29 18.97
C PHE A 25 -13.74 -18.04 17.62
N CYS A 26 -13.72 -16.78 17.13
CA CYS A 26 -13.01 -16.39 15.91
C CYS A 26 -11.50 -16.65 16.03
N ASP A 27 -10.89 -16.30 17.16
CA ASP A 27 -9.46 -16.49 17.40
C ASP A 27 -9.10 -17.98 17.49
N GLN A 28 -9.91 -18.79 18.18
CA GLN A 28 -9.70 -20.24 18.23
C GLN A 28 -9.85 -20.89 16.85
N LEU A 29 -10.78 -20.41 16.02
CA LEU A 29 -10.98 -20.87 14.64
C LEU A 29 -9.74 -20.61 13.77
N ASN A 30 -9.14 -19.42 13.88
CA ASN A 30 -7.97 -19.04 13.10
C ASN A 30 -6.68 -19.76 13.54
N ASN A 31 -6.53 -20.01 14.84
CA ASN A 31 -5.32 -20.61 15.42
C ASN A 31 -5.25 -22.14 15.29
N GLU A 32 -6.36 -22.83 15.01
CA GLU A 32 -6.39 -24.28 14.84
C GLU A 32 -6.34 -24.73 13.37
N LEU A 33 -5.62 -25.82 13.09
CA LEU A 33 -5.53 -26.38 11.74
C LEU A 33 -6.88 -26.87 11.21
N GLU A 34 -7.67 -27.57 12.04
CA GLU A 34 -9.03 -28.04 11.71
C GLU A 34 -10.14 -27.07 12.18
N GLY A 35 -9.77 -25.89 12.67
CA GLY A 35 -10.69 -24.89 13.23
C GLY A 35 -11.88 -24.58 12.30
N PRO A 36 -11.66 -24.25 11.00
CA PRO A 36 -12.74 -23.98 10.06
C PRO A 36 -13.75 -25.14 9.87
N GLN A 37 -13.29 -26.40 9.82
CA GLN A 37 -14.16 -27.57 9.62
C GLN A 37 -14.94 -27.96 10.90
N LEU A 38 -14.39 -27.63 12.07
CA LEU A 38 -15.05 -27.79 13.36
C LEU A 38 -16.08 -26.67 13.58
N ALA A 39 -15.71 -25.42 13.30
CA ALA A 39 -16.58 -24.25 13.44
C ALA A 39 -17.84 -24.35 12.58
N THR A 40 -17.68 -24.63 11.28
CA THR A 40 -18.83 -24.81 10.36
C THR A 40 -19.77 -25.93 10.82
N ARG A 41 -19.26 -27.01 11.41
CA ARG A 41 -20.07 -28.11 11.96
C ARG A 41 -20.85 -27.70 13.21
N LEU A 42 -20.20 -27.01 14.15
CA LEU A 42 -20.84 -26.51 15.38
C LEU A 42 -21.89 -25.44 15.07
N LEU A 43 -21.56 -24.47 14.23
CA LEU A 43 -22.47 -23.42 13.78
C LEU A 43 -23.68 -24.00 13.04
N ALA A 44 -23.46 -24.96 12.12
CA ALA A 44 -24.57 -25.62 11.42
C ALA A 44 -25.57 -26.30 12.37
N HIS A 45 -25.10 -26.89 13.46
CA HIS A 45 -25.96 -27.47 14.48
C HIS A 45 -26.73 -26.39 15.27
N LYS A 46 -26.04 -25.34 15.73
CA LYS A 46 -26.64 -24.25 16.52
C LYS A 46 -27.65 -23.40 15.73
N ILE A 47 -27.38 -23.14 14.45
CA ILE A 47 -28.30 -22.42 13.54
C ILE A 47 -29.59 -23.23 13.28
N GLN A 48 -29.53 -24.56 13.39
CA GLN A 48 -30.69 -25.45 13.29
C GLN A 48 -31.48 -25.58 14.61
N SER A 49 -31.11 -24.85 15.67
CA SER A 49 -31.83 -24.88 16.95
C SER A 49 -33.29 -24.42 16.79
N PRO A 50 -34.26 -25.09 17.45
CA PRO A 50 -35.64 -24.59 17.52
C PRO A 50 -35.76 -23.33 18.39
N GLN A 51 -34.75 -23.00 19.18
CA GLN A 51 -34.73 -21.78 19.99
C GLN A 51 -34.26 -20.60 19.14
N GLU A 52 -35.15 -19.65 18.86
CA GLU A 52 -34.87 -18.48 18.00
C GLU A 52 -33.60 -17.73 18.43
N TRP A 53 -33.44 -17.50 19.74
CA TRP A 53 -32.30 -16.76 20.29
C TRP A 53 -30.95 -17.48 20.07
N GLU A 54 -30.89 -18.80 20.31
CA GLU A 54 -29.67 -19.59 20.06
C GLU A 54 -29.30 -19.59 18.57
N ALA A 55 -30.29 -19.76 17.69
CA ALA A 55 -30.08 -19.73 16.25
C ALA A 55 -29.64 -18.34 15.77
N MET A 56 -30.22 -17.25 16.29
CA MET A 56 -29.85 -15.88 15.96
C MET A 56 -28.43 -15.53 16.45
N GLN A 57 -28.05 -15.94 17.66
CA GLN A 57 -26.68 -15.76 18.17
C GLN A 57 -25.68 -16.59 17.34
N ALA A 58 -26.02 -17.81 16.93
CA ALA A 58 -25.18 -18.61 16.04
C ALA A 58 -25.00 -17.99 14.64
N LEU A 59 -26.04 -17.34 14.10
CA LEU A 59 -25.95 -16.57 12.86
C LEU A 59 -25.09 -15.30 13.00
N LEU A 60 -25.10 -14.67 14.18
CA LEU A 60 -24.22 -13.54 14.49
C LEU A 60 -22.76 -13.98 14.59
N VAL A 61 -22.47 -15.09 15.29
CA VAL A 61 -21.12 -15.69 15.32
C VAL A 61 -20.64 -16.00 13.90
N LEU A 62 -21.48 -16.59 13.06
CA LEU A 62 -21.17 -16.89 11.66
C LEU A 62 -20.87 -15.62 10.86
N GLU A 63 -21.67 -14.56 10.99
CA GLU A 63 -21.41 -13.28 10.34
C GLU A 63 -20.07 -12.68 10.78
N THR A 64 -19.77 -12.67 12.08
CA THR A 64 -18.52 -12.15 12.62
C THR A 64 -17.32 -12.98 12.14
N CYS A 65 -17.43 -14.31 12.12
CA CYS A 65 -16.38 -15.19 11.56
C CYS A 65 -16.15 -14.93 10.07
N MET A 66 -17.20 -14.72 9.27
CA MET A 66 -17.07 -14.37 7.86
C MET A 66 -16.38 -13.01 7.64
N LYS A 67 -16.54 -12.06 8.56
CA LYS A 67 -15.84 -10.76 8.54
C LYS A 67 -14.39 -10.84 9.03
N SER A 68 -14.05 -11.75 9.95
CA SER A 68 -12.75 -11.77 10.64
C SER A 68 -11.77 -12.88 10.23
N CYS A 69 -12.26 -14.06 9.82
CA CYS A 69 -11.43 -15.29 9.71
C CYS A 69 -10.85 -15.59 8.31
N GLY A 70 -11.17 -14.76 7.32
CA GLY A 70 -10.57 -14.80 5.97
C GLY A 70 -10.75 -16.11 5.19
N LYS A 71 -9.94 -16.28 4.13
CA LYS A 71 -10.16 -17.28 3.06
C LYS A 71 -10.32 -18.73 3.55
N ARG A 72 -9.56 -19.15 4.58
CA ARG A 72 -9.65 -20.53 5.11
C ARG A 72 -11.05 -20.86 5.63
N PHE A 73 -11.73 -19.90 6.24
CA PHE A 73 -13.10 -20.07 6.71
C PHE A 73 -14.12 -19.90 5.58
N HIS A 74 -13.92 -18.89 4.72
CA HIS A 74 -14.76 -18.63 3.54
C HIS A 74 -14.92 -19.89 2.67
N SER A 75 -13.82 -20.59 2.37
CA SER A 75 -13.86 -21.81 1.54
C SER A 75 -14.36 -23.07 2.25
N GLU A 76 -14.57 -23.07 3.58
CA GLU A 76 -15.39 -24.11 4.22
C GLU A 76 -16.88 -23.76 4.17
N VAL A 77 -17.23 -22.49 4.39
CA VAL A 77 -18.61 -21.98 4.27
C VAL A 77 -19.14 -22.12 2.83
N GLY A 78 -18.31 -21.88 1.81
CA GLY A 78 -18.63 -22.05 0.40
C GLY A 78 -18.84 -23.49 -0.06
N LYS A 79 -18.60 -24.51 0.77
CA LYS A 79 -18.88 -25.91 0.40
C LYS A 79 -20.36 -26.22 0.60
N PHE A 80 -20.93 -26.98 -0.36
CA PHE A 80 -22.28 -27.54 -0.22
C PHE A 80 -22.50 -28.32 1.09
N ARG A 81 -21.43 -28.87 1.71
CA ARG A 81 -21.53 -29.49 3.04
C ARG A 81 -22.10 -28.54 4.10
N PHE A 82 -21.73 -27.26 4.08
CA PHE A 82 -22.25 -26.25 5.01
C PHE A 82 -23.49 -25.56 4.44
N LEU A 83 -23.48 -25.16 3.16
CA LEU A 83 -24.62 -24.51 2.52
C LEU A 83 -25.91 -25.35 2.58
N ASN A 84 -25.81 -26.69 2.48
CA ASN A 84 -26.96 -27.58 2.61
C ASN A 84 -27.60 -27.51 4.00
N GLU A 85 -26.84 -27.26 5.06
CA GLU A 85 -27.39 -27.10 6.41
C GLU A 85 -28.18 -25.79 6.53
N LEU A 86 -27.72 -24.71 5.90
CA LEU A 86 -28.48 -23.46 5.78
C LEU A 86 -29.73 -23.63 4.90
N ILE A 87 -29.62 -24.35 3.77
CA ILE A 87 -30.75 -24.66 2.89
C ILE A 87 -31.85 -25.43 3.63
N LYS A 88 -31.50 -26.36 4.54
CA LYS A 88 -32.49 -27.07 5.38
C LYS A 88 -33.29 -26.12 6.26
N VAL A 89 -32.66 -25.08 6.82
CA VAL A 89 -33.29 -24.07 7.69
C VAL A 89 -34.34 -23.25 6.94
N VAL A 90 -34.07 -22.85 5.69
CA VAL A 90 -35.00 -22.01 4.90
C VAL A 90 -36.00 -22.80 4.06
N SER A 91 -35.68 -24.03 3.66
CA SER A 91 -36.52 -24.81 2.75
C SER A 91 -37.70 -25.49 3.47
N PRO A 92 -38.96 -25.28 3.03
CA PRO A 92 -40.14 -25.93 3.61
C PRO A 92 -40.11 -27.47 3.54
N LYS A 93 -39.27 -28.06 2.68
CA LYS A 93 -39.07 -29.51 2.57
C LYS A 93 -38.33 -30.12 3.76
N TYR A 94 -37.71 -29.31 4.62
CA TYR A 94 -36.87 -29.76 5.73
C TYR A 94 -37.27 -29.10 7.06
N LEU A 95 -36.68 -27.95 7.41
CA LEU A 95 -36.95 -27.23 8.66
C LEU A 95 -37.75 -25.95 8.42
N GLY A 96 -37.82 -25.42 7.20
CA GLY A 96 -38.37 -24.07 6.92
C GLY A 96 -39.82 -23.84 7.35
N SER A 97 -40.61 -24.89 7.50
CA SER A 97 -41.99 -24.83 8.04
C SER A 97 -42.05 -24.71 9.57
N ARG A 98 -40.96 -25.02 10.29
CA ARG A 98 -40.83 -24.95 11.75
C ARG A 98 -39.75 -23.97 12.25
N SER A 99 -38.83 -23.55 11.38
CA SER A 99 -37.80 -22.56 11.71
C SER A 99 -38.41 -21.15 11.82
N PRO A 100 -38.04 -20.36 12.86
CA PRO A 100 -38.57 -19.02 13.04
C PRO A 100 -38.31 -18.10 11.84
N GLU A 101 -39.26 -17.20 11.55
CA GLU A 101 -39.15 -16.28 10.41
C GLU A 101 -37.93 -15.34 10.48
N PRO A 102 -37.54 -14.77 11.66
CA PRO A 102 -36.33 -13.96 11.77
C PRO A 102 -35.06 -14.73 11.40
N VAL A 103 -34.95 -16.00 11.83
CA VAL A 103 -33.82 -16.89 11.53
C VAL A 103 -33.74 -17.16 10.02
N LYS A 104 -34.87 -17.51 9.37
CA LYS A 104 -34.91 -17.74 7.93
C LYS A 104 -34.53 -16.48 7.15
N LYS A 105 -35.09 -15.32 7.50
CA LYS A 105 -34.74 -14.03 6.89
C LYS A 105 -33.25 -13.76 7.01
N LYS A 106 -32.67 -13.94 8.20
CA LYS A 106 -31.25 -13.68 8.46
C LYS A 106 -30.33 -14.64 7.69
N VAL A 107 -30.69 -15.91 7.54
CA VAL A 107 -29.98 -16.87 6.67
C VAL A 107 -29.97 -16.38 5.21
N LEU A 108 -31.12 -15.92 4.68
CA LEU A 108 -31.21 -15.42 3.32
C LEU A 108 -30.41 -14.12 3.11
N GLU A 109 -30.44 -13.19 4.07
CA GLU A 109 -29.60 -11.97 4.07
C GLU A 109 -28.10 -12.32 3.99
N LEU A 110 -27.64 -13.30 4.78
CA LEU A 110 -26.23 -13.71 4.80
C LEU A 110 -25.81 -14.40 3.49
N ILE A 111 -26.59 -15.35 2.98
CA ILE A 111 -26.25 -16.01 1.71
C ILE A 111 -26.20 -14.96 0.58
N TYR A 112 -27.16 -14.02 0.55
CA TYR A 112 -27.15 -12.95 -0.46
C TYR A 112 -25.93 -12.04 -0.33
N SER A 113 -25.57 -11.60 0.88
CA SER A 113 -24.38 -10.75 1.08
C SER A 113 -23.08 -11.43 0.67
N TRP A 114 -23.01 -12.76 0.78
CA TRP A 114 -21.87 -13.55 0.30
C TRP A 114 -21.83 -13.72 -1.23
N THR A 115 -22.96 -13.75 -1.94
CA THR A 115 -22.93 -13.76 -3.42
C THR A 115 -22.32 -12.47 -4.00
N LEU A 116 -22.47 -11.35 -3.27
CA LEU A 116 -21.87 -10.06 -3.62
C LEU A 116 -20.42 -9.95 -3.11
N GLY A 117 -20.17 -10.38 -1.88
CA GLY A 117 -18.89 -10.23 -1.19
C GLY A 117 -17.86 -11.34 -1.42
N LEU A 118 -18.22 -12.47 -2.04
CA LEU A 118 -17.33 -13.61 -2.33
C LEU A 118 -17.60 -14.18 -3.73
N PRO A 119 -17.34 -13.41 -4.81
CA PRO A 119 -17.63 -13.85 -6.19
C PRO A 119 -16.85 -15.11 -6.61
N ASP A 120 -15.70 -15.38 -5.99
CA ASP A 120 -14.89 -16.59 -6.24
C ASP A 120 -15.56 -17.89 -5.76
N GLU A 121 -16.48 -17.81 -4.79
CA GLU A 121 -17.13 -18.98 -4.17
C GLU A 121 -18.46 -19.33 -4.88
N ALA A 122 -18.35 -19.74 -6.16
CA ALA A 122 -19.48 -19.95 -7.09
C ALA A 122 -20.66 -20.79 -6.51
N LYS A 123 -20.37 -21.76 -5.64
CA LYS A 123 -21.38 -22.62 -4.98
C LYS A 123 -22.36 -21.85 -4.10
N ILE A 124 -21.95 -20.72 -3.54
CA ILE A 124 -22.82 -19.81 -2.77
C ILE A 124 -23.87 -19.21 -3.70
N SER A 125 -23.43 -18.72 -4.87
CA SER A 125 -24.32 -18.22 -5.92
C SER A 125 -25.24 -19.30 -6.46
N ASP A 126 -24.75 -20.52 -6.72
CA ASP A 126 -25.58 -21.65 -7.15
C ASP A 126 -26.68 -21.97 -6.12
N ALA A 127 -26.32 -22.02 -4.83
CA ALA A 127 -27.27 -22.25 -3.74
C ALA A 127 -28.33 -21.14 -3.67
N TYR A 128 -27.93 -19.87 -3.79
CA TYR A 128 -28.86 -18.73 -3.79
C TYR A 128 -29.82 -18.77 -4.99
N GLN A 129 -29.30 -18.99 -6.20
CA GLN A 129 -30.13 -19.09 -7.42
C GLN A 129 -31.06 -20.30 -7.38
N MET A 130 -30.63 -21.42 -6.79
CA MET A 130 -31.51 -22.58 -6.56
C MET A 130 -32.68 -22.23 -5.63
N LEU A 131 -32.43 -21.53 -4.51
CA LEU A 131 -33.49 -21.12 -3.58
C LEU A 131 -34.48 -20.13 -4.23
N LYS A 132 -33.98 -19.22 -5.07
CA LYS A 132 -34.79 -18.29 -5.88
C LYS A 132 -35.64 -19.04 -6.91
N LYS A 133 -35.06 -19.98 -7.66
CA LYS A 133 -35.77 -20.85 -8.62
C LYS A 133 -36.84 -21.74 -7.96
N GLN A 134 -36.66 -22.12 -6.70
CA GLN A 134 -37.65 -22.87 -5.93
C GLN A 134 -38.76 -21.99 -5.31
N GLY A 135 -38.75 -20.67 -5.54
CA GLY A 135 -39.73 -19.74 -4.98
C GLY A 135 -39.60 -19.49 -3.48
N ILE A 136 -38.51 -19.94 -2.85
CA ILE A 136 -38.20 -19.68 -1.43
C ILE A 136 -37.78 -18.22 -1.27
N ILE A 137 -37.06 -17.67 -2.26
CA ILE A 137 -36.68 -16.26 -2.33
C ILE A 137 -37.56 -15.60 -3.39
N LYS A 138 -38.46 -14.71 -2.97
CA LYS A 138 -39.38 -13.98 -3.87
C LYS A 138 -38.81 -12.63 -4.35
N GLN A 139 -38.05 -11.97 -3.48
CA GLN A 139 -37.37 -10.70 -3.72
C GLN A 139 -36.00 -10.78 -3.05
N ASP A 140 -34.99 -10.16 -3.66
CA ASP A 140 -33.64 -10.10 -3.07
C ASP A 140 -33.65 -9.17 -1.84
N PRO A 141 -32.99 -9.51 -0.72
CA PRO A 141 -32.97 -8.68 0.48
C PRO A 141 -32.30 -7.32 0.25
N GLU A 142 -32.91 -6.23 0.75
CA GLU A 142 -32.23 -4.93 0.82
C GLU A 142 -31.11 -4.97 1.87
N LEU A 143 -29.86 -4.90 1.41
CA LEU A 143 -28.67 -4.87 2.27
C LEU A 143 -28.14 -3.43 2.37
N PRO A 144 -28.01 -2.86 3.59
CA PRO A 144 -27.22 -1.65 3.82
C PRO A 144 -25.75 -1.85 3.41
N PRO A 145 -25.02 -0.80 2.99
CA PRO A 145 -23.61 -0.91 2.60
C PRO A 145 -22.73 -1.61 3.64
N ASP A 146 -22.92 -1.30 4.95
CA ASP A 146 -22.17 -1.91 6.07
C ASP A 146 -22.44 -3.41 6.30
N LYS A 147 -23.45 -4.00 5.64
CA LYS A 147 -23.72 -5.45 5.70
C LYS A 147 -23.01 -6.25 4.60
N LEU A 148 -22.43 -5.59 3.59
CA LEU A 148 -21.57 -6.27 2.64
C LEU A 148 -20.31 -6.77 3.39
N LEU A 149 -19.73 -7.87 2.94
CA LEU A 149 -18.42 -8.27 3.45
C LEU A 149 -17.44 -7.16 3.06
N ASN A 150 -16.85 -6.50 4.05
CA ASN A 150 -15.79 -5.52 3.89
C ASN A 150 -14.51 -6.20 3.39
N LEU A 151 -14.54 -6.69 2.16
CA LEU A 151 -13.33 -6.84 1.37
C LEU A 151 -12.68 -5.45 1.28
N PRO A 152 -11.34 -5.34 1.39
CA PRO A 152 -10.68 -4.10 0.99
C PRO A 152 -11.13 -3.79 -0.44
N PRO A 153 -11.37 -2.51 -0.79
CA PRO A 153 -11.84 -2.14 -2.12
C PRO A 153 -10.92 -2.80 -3.15
N PRO A 154 -11.46 -3.42 -4.20
CA PRO A 154 -10.64 -4.07 -5.22
C PRO A 154 -9.64 -3.02 -5.69
N ARG A 155 -8.34 -3.26 -5.42
CA ARG A 155 -7.28 -2.35 -5.83
C ARG A 155 -7.55 -2.01 -7.29
N PRO A 156 -7.53 -0.72 -7.68
CA PRO A 156 -7.90 -0.31 -9.02
C PRO A 156 -7.17 -1.21 -10.00
N LYS A 157 -7.93 -1.78 -10.95
CA LYS A 157 -7.37 -2.64 -12.00
C LYS A 157 -6.56 -1.76 -12.97
N ASN A 158 -5.43 -1.26 -12.50
CA ASN A 158 -4.35 -0.83 -13.36
C ASN A 158 -4.03 -2.05 -14.25
N ALA A 159 -3.76 -1.81 -15.53
CA ALA A 159 -3.47 -2.84 -16.53
C ALA A 159 -2.07 -3.48 -16.35
N ILE A 160 -1.71 -3.82 -15.10
CA ILE A 160 -0.40 -4.33 -14.69
C ILE A 160 -0.28 -5.85 -14.91
N PHE A 161 -1.42 -6.54 -15.05
CA PHE A 161 -1.48 -7.98 -15.35
C PHE A 161 -1.68 -8.27 -16.85
N GLU A 162 -0.94 -7.60 -17.72
CA GLU A 162 -0.72 -8.08 -19.09
C GLU A 162 0.14 -9.36 -19.09
N ASP A 163 1.11 -9.44 -18.18
CA ASP A 163 1.89 -10.66 -17.96
C ASP A 163 1.21 -11.56 -16.92
N GLU A 164 0.17 -12.25 -17.37
CA GLU A 164 -0.57 -13.25 -16.59
C GLU A 164 0.35 -14.38 -16.09
N GLU A 165 1.46 -14.65 -16.79
CA GLU A 165 2.46 -15.66 -16.41
C GLU A 165 3.29 -15.20 -15.21
N LYS A 166 3.81 -13.96 -15.20
CA LYS A 166 4.50 -13.37 -14.04
C LYS A 166 3.59 -13.29 -12.83
N SER A 167 2.30 -12.98 -13.01
CA SER A 167 1.30 -12.98 -11.93
C SER A 167 1.10 -14.37 -11.31
N LYS A 168 0.91 -15.39 -12.16
CA LYS A 168 0.80 -16.79 -11.75
C LYS A 168 2.09 -17.30 -11.11
N MET A 169 3.26 -16.91 -11.63
CA MET A 169 4.57 -17.26 -11.08
C MET A 169 4.78 -16.65 -9.71
N LEU A 170 4.57 -15.34 -9.54
CA LEU A 170 4.67 -14.66 -8.25
C LEU A 170 3.72 -15.29 -7.21
N SER A 171 2.49 -15.59 -7.63
CA SER A 171 1.50 -16.27 -6.77
C SER A 171 1.95 -17.67 -6.35
N ARG A 172 2.64 -18.43 -7.20
CA ARG A 172 3.22 -19.74 -6.84
C ARG A 172 4.38 -19.57 -5.86
N LEU A 173 5.30 -18.66 -6.14
CA LEU A 173 6.49 -18.40 -5.32
C LEU A 173 6.13 -17.92 -3.91
N LEU A 174 5.14 -17.02 -3.77
CA LEU A 174 4.64 -16.52 -2.48
C LEU A 174 3.88 -17.58 -1.66
N ASN A 175 3.29 -18.60 -2.30
CA ASN A 175 2.62 -19.71 -1.62
C ASN A 175 3.55 -20.89 -1.34
N SER A 176 4.83 -20.81 -1.73
CA SER A 176 5.82 -21.86 -1.45
C SER A 176 6.32 -21.78 -0.01
N SER A 177 6.59 -22.95 0.57
CA SER A 177 7.24 -23.08 1.88
C SER A 177 8.78 -23.01 1.79
N HIS A 178 9.36 -22.93 0.59
CA HIS A 178 10.80 -22.94 0.40
C HIS A 178 11.40 -21.51 0.46
N PRO A 179 12.53 -21.32 1.17
CA PRO A 179 13.13 -19.98 1.34
C PRO A 179 13.68 -19.40 0.02
N GLU A 180 14.11 -20.23 -0.92
CA GLU A 180 14.59 -19.76 -2.23
C GLU A 180 13.45 -19.23 -3.12
N ASP A 181 12.27 -19.84 -3.05
CA ASP A 181 11.09 -19.35 -3.77
C ASP A 181 10.62 -18.00 -3.23
N LEU A 182 10.67 -17.81 -1.90
CA LEU A 182 10.39 -16.51 -1.27
C LEU A 182 11.42 -15.44 -1.64
N LYS A 183 12.71 -15.78 -1.77
CA LYS A 183 13.72 -14.86 -2.31
C LYS A 183 13.44 -14.50 -3.77
N ALA A 184 13.06 -15.49 -4.59
CA ALA A 184 12.67 -15.27 -5.98
C ALA A 184 11.42 -14.39 -6.10
N ALA A 185 10.42 -14.58 -5.24
CA ALA A 185 9.24 -13.71 -5.13
C ALA A 185 9.63 -12.27 -4.81
N ASN A 186 10.48 -12.05 -3.80
CA ASN A 186 10.92 -10.71 -3.41
C ASN A 186 11.73 -10.02 -4.52
N LYS A 187 12.56 -10.76 -5.27
CA LYS A 187 13.25 -10.23 -6.45
C LYS A 187 12.26 -9.86 -7.55
N LEU A 188 11.32 -10.73 -7.87
CA LEU A 188 10.29 -10.50 -8.89
C LEU A 188 9.39 -9.30 -8.54
N ILE A 189 9.01 -9.14 -7.26
CA ILE A 189 8.28 -7.96 -6.76
C ILE A 189 9.10 -6.68 -7.01
N LYS A 190 10.39 -6.68 -6.69
CA LYS A 190 11.26 -5.51 -6.89
C LYS A 190 11.34 -5.11 -8.37
N GLU A 191 11.52 -6.08 -9.26
CA GLU A 191 11.54 -5.85 -10.72
C GLU A 191 10.18 -5.34 -11.23
N MET A 192 9.07 -5.94 -10.79
CA MET A 192 7.71 -5.49 -11.15
C MET A 192 7.40 -4.07 -10.68
N VAL A 193 7.82 -3.69 -9.46
CA VAL A 193 7.60 -2.34 -8.93
C VAL A 193 8.43 -1.30 -9.69
N GLN A 194 9.68 -1.61 -10.04
CA GLN A 194 10.52 -0.70 -10.85
C GLN A 194 9.96 -0.53 -12.27
N GLU A 195 9.48 -1.60 -12.88
CA GLU A 195 8.87 -1.59 -14.21
C GLU A 195 7.50 -0.86 -14.22
N ASP A 196 6.71 -0.98 -13.15
CA ASP A 196 5.46 -0.21 -13.00
C ASP A 196 5.74 1.28 -12.81
N GLN A 197 6.71 1.65 -11.97
CA GLN A 197 7.16 3.04 -11.82
C GLN A 197 7.63 3.64 -13.15
N ARG A 198 8.45 2.90 -13.93
CA ARG A 198 8.91 3.30 -15.26
C ARG A 198 7.75 3.52 -16.23
N ARG A 199 6.74 2.63 -16.22
CA ARG A 199 5.53 2.72 -17.04
C ARG A 199 4.64 3.90 -16.62
N ALA A 200 4.44 4.10 -15.32
CA ALA A 200 3.68 5.23 -14.77
C ALA A 200 4.32 6.57 -15.17
N GLU A 201 5.65 6.67 -15.13
CA GLU A 201 6.38 7.86 -15.60
C GLU A 201 6.25 8.07 -17.11
N LYS A 202 6.34 7.01 -17.93
CA LYS A 202 6.07 7.10 -19.38
C LYS A 202 4.66 7.64 -19.65
N VAL A 203 3.64 7.06 -18.99
CA VAL A 203 2.24 7.47 -19.14
C VAL A 203 2.02 8.90 -18.66
N SER A 204 2.55 9.29 -17.50
CA SER A 204 2.45 10.66 -16.99
C SER A 204 3.09 11.68 -17.94
N LYS A 205 4.30 11.40 -18.46
CA LYS A 205 4.97 12.26 -19.46
C LYS A 205 4.13 12.39 -20.74
N ARG A 206 3.55 11.29 -21.24
CA ARG A 206 2.66 11.30 -22.42
C ARG A 206 1.40 12.13 -22.17
N VAL A 207 0.67 11.85 -21.10
CA VAL A 207 -0.61 12.51 -20.78
C VAL A 207 -0.40 14.01 -20.56
N ASN A 208 0.62 14.41 -19.80
CA ASN A 208 0.91 15.83 -19.56
C ASN A 208 1.25 16.57 -20.86
N ALA A 209 2.09 15.99 -21.73
CA ALA A 209 2.43 16.61 -23.01
C ALA A 209 1.23 16.72 -23.95
N ILE A 210 0.39 15.68 -24.05
CA ILE A 210 -0.84 15.71 -24.85
C ILE A 210 -1.83 16.73 -24.29
N GLN A 211 -1.94 16.87 -22.97
CA GLN A 211 -2.83 17.83 -22.33
C GLN A 211 -2.36 19.27 -22.58
N GLU A 212 -1.07 19.57 -22.44
CA GLU A 212 -0.51 20.89 -22.75
C GLU A 212 -0.70 21.26 -24.23
N VAL A 213 -0.64 20.27 -25.15
CA VAL A 213 -0.97 20.47 -26.57
C VAL A 213 -2.45 20.79 -26.74
N LYS A 214 -3.36 20.04 -26.13
CA LYS A 214 -4.82 20.27 -26.22
C LYS A 214 -5.19 21.68 -25.73
N GLU A 215 -4.64 22.10 -24.60
CA GLU A 215 -4.86 23.44 -24.04
C GLU A 215 -4.33 24.54 -24.96
N SER A 216 -3.08 24.41 -25.43
CA SER A 216 -2.44 25.39 -26.31
C SER A 216 -3.16 25.48 -27.67
N VAL A 217 -3.58 24.35 -28.23
CA VAL A 217 -4.36 24.27 -29.48
C VAL A 217 -5.73 24.91 -29.30
N SER A 218 -6.44 24.60 -28.21
CA SER A 218 -7.78 25.14 -27.96
C SER A 218 -7.75 26.66 -27.78
N LEU A 219 -6.84 27.19 -26.97
CA LEU A 219 -6.72 28.62 -26.71
C LEU A 219 -6.28 29.39 -27.96
N LEU A 220 -5.30 28.88 -28.71
CA LEU A 220 -4.88 29.52 -29.96
C LEU A 220 -6.00 29.47 -31.01
N THR A 221 -6.76 28.38 -31.11
CA THR A 221 -7.91 28.29 -32.02
C THR A 221 -8.99 29.31 -31.67
N GLN A 222 -9.30 29.49 -30.37
CA GLN A 222 -10.28 30.48 -29.92
C GLN A 222 -9.86 31.91 -30.25
N LEU A 223 -8.62 32.29 -29.91
CA LEU A 223 -8.11 33.63 -30.19
C LEU A 223 -7.98 33.92 -31.70
N LEU A 224 -7.82 32.89 -32.54
CA LEU A 224 -7.84 32.99 -34.00
C LEU A 224 -9.25 33.12 -34.60
N GLN A 225 -10.30 32.63 -33.93
CA GLN A 225 -11.69 32.83 -34.36
C GLN A 225 -12.12 34.30 -34.20
N ASP A 226 -11.71 34.93 -33.10
CA ASP A 226 -12.02 36.33 -32.79
C ASP A 226 -11.02 37.34 -33.40
N TYR A 227 -10.10 36.90 -34.26
CA TYR A 227 -9.02 37.73 -34.82
C TYR A 227 -9.45 38.56 -36.03
N ASP A 228 -9.66 39.87 -35.83
CA ASP A 228 -9.86 40.82 -36.93
C ASP A 228 -8.51 41.31 -37.50
N ARG A 229 -8.27 40.96 -38.77
CA ARG A 229 -7.08 41.37 -39.53
C ARG A 229 -7.01 42.88 -39.81
N SER A 230 -8.13 43.61 -39.69
CA SER A 230 -8.23 45.04 -39.97
C SER A 230 -8.01 45.94 -38.75
N ALA A 231 -8.18 45.42 -37.52
CA ALA A 231 -7.98 46.15 -36.28
C ALA A 231 -7.51 45.25 -35.11
N PRO A 232 -6.32 44.61 -35.21
CA PRO A 232 -5.82 43.75 -34.14
C PRO A 232 -5.49 44.57 -32.88
N SER A 233 -6.06 44.20 -31.74
CA SER A 233 -5.64 44.74 -30.45
C SER A 233 -4.24 44.24 -30.11
N GLN A 234 -3.34 45.15 -29.74
CA GLN A 234 -1.91 44.85 -29.60
C GLN A 234 -1.63 43.75 -28.56
N SER A 235 -2.37 43.73 -27.45
CA SER A 235 -2.31 42.68 -26.43
C SER A 235 -2.67 41.29 -26.95
N ASN A 236 -3.65 41.20 -27.86
CA ASN A 236 -4.10 39.91 -28.41
C ASN A 236 -3.11 39.43 -29.48
N ALA A 237 -2.55 40.34 -30.28
CA ALA A 237 -1.52 40.01 -31.27
C ALA A 237 -0.27 39.40 -30.62
N GLU A 238 0.22 39.99 -29.52
CA GLU A 238 1.35 39.46 -28.74
C GLU A 238 1.02 38.07 -28.14
N LEU A 239 -0.14 37.92 -27.49
CA LEU A 239 -0.58 36.64 -26.91
C LEU A 239 -0.72 35.52 -27.95
N ILE A 240 -1.32 35.81 -29.12
CA ILE A 240 -1.46 34.83 -30.22
C ILE A 240 -0.08 34.44 -30.76
N GLN A 241 0.85 35.39 -30.89
CA GLN A 241 2.22 35.12 -31.32
C GLN A 241 3.00 34.25 -30.33
N ASP A 242 2.83 34.47 -29.02
CA ASP A 242 3.48 33.65 -27.99
C ASP A 242 2.91 32.23 -27.91
N LEU A 243 1.58 32.08 -28.03
CA LEU A 243 0.93 30.78 -28.12
C LEU A 243 1.34 30.02 -29.39
N TYR A 244 1.45 30.70 -30.54
CA TYR A 244 2.00 30.11 -31.76
C TYR A 244 3.44 29.61 -31.56
N GLN A 245 4.31 30.42 -30.93
CA GLN A 245 5.67 30.00 -30.62
C GLN A 245 5.74 28.82 -29.63
N ARG A 246 4.83 28.76 -28.65
CA ARG A 246 4.69 27.60 -27.76
C ARG A 246 4.32 26.35 -28.57
N CYS A 247 3.29 26.44 -29.41
CA CYS A 247 2.85 25.34 -30.28
C CYS A 247 3.97 24.82 -31.20
N GLU A 248 4.75 25.70 -31.84
CA GLU A 248 5.92 25.31 -32.65
C GLU A 248 6.97 24.53 -31.82
N LYS A 249 7.27 25.00 -30.60
CA LYS A 249 8.23 24.35 -29.67
C LYS A 249 7.79 22.98 -29.17
N MET A 250 6.50 22.64 -29.27
CA MET A 250 5.97 21.34 -28.81
C MET A 250 6.11 20.22 -29.85
N ARG A 251 6.29 20.53 -31.16
CA ARG A 251 6.43 19.46 -32.18
C ARG A 251 7.61 18.51 -31.93
N PRO A 252 8.83 18.96 -31.58
CA PRO A 252 9.95 18.06 -31.29
C PRO A 252 9.68 17.16 -30.07
N THR A 253 8.96 17.66 -29.07
CA THR A 253 8.55 16.90 -27.88
C THR A 253 7.61 15.76 -28.25
N LEU A 254 6.57 16.03 -29.05
CA LEU A 254 5.67 14.99 -29.56
C LEU A 254 6.39 13.98 -30.47
N PHE A 255 7.28 14.43 -31.34
CA PHE A 255 8.04 13.53 -32.22
C PHE A 255 8.92 12.56 -31.42
N ARG A 256 9.63 13.05 -30.40
CA ARG A 256 10.41 12.21 -29.49
C ARG A 256 9.50 11.26 -28.70
N LEU A 257 8.38 11.74 -28.16
CA LEU A 257 7.42 10.88 -27.45
C LEU A 257 6.88 9.74 -28.34
N ALA A 258 6.60 10.02 -29.61
CA ALA A 258 6.19 9.00 -30.58
C ALA A 258 7.32 7.98 -30.82
N SER A 259 8.56 8.44 -30.99
CA SER A 259 9.73 7.58 -31.17
C SER A 259 10.07 6.74 -29.93
N ASP A 260 9.78 7.23 -28.72
CA ASP A 260 10.01 6.51 -27.45
C ASP A 260 8.85 5.54 -27.10
N THR A 261 7.79 5.50 -27.91
CA THR A 261 6.55 4.72 -27.71
C THR A 261 6.42 3.62 -28.77
N GLU A 262 7.37 2.67 -28.75
CA GLU A 262 7.35 1.45 -29.56
C GLU A 262 6.56 0.31 -28.89
N ASP A 263 6.26 0.43 -27.60
CA ASP A 263 5.67 -0.61 -26.74
C ASP A 263 4.14 -0.52 -26.59
N ASN A 264 3.47 0.43 -27.24
CA ASN A 264 2.01 0.63 -27.14
C ASN A 264 1.42 1.41 -28.34
N ASP A 265 0.69 0.72 -29.22
CA ASP A 265 0.09 1.30 -30.44
C ASP A 265 -1.02 2.34 -30.14
N GLU A 266 -1.81 2.13 -29.09
CA GLU A 266 -2.90 3.06 -28.70
C GLU A 266 -2.32 4.40 -28.23
N ALA A 267 -1.28 4.34 -27.39
CA ALA A 267 -0.52 5.48 -26.93
C ALA A 267 0.15 6.24 -28.07
N LEU A 268 0.70 5.52 -29.05
CA LEU A 268 1.29 6.11 -30.25
C LEU A 268 0.21 6.86 -31.07
N ALA A 269 -0.98 6.27 -31.24
CA ALA A 269 -2.09 6.92 -31.93
C ALA A 269 -2.56 8.22 -31.25
N GLU A 270 -2.62 8.25 -29.90
CA GLU A 270 -2.92 9.48 -29.15
C GLU A 270 -1.90 10.60 -29.40
N ILE A 271 -0.59 10.26 -29.42
CA ILE A 271 0.50 11.22 -29.66
C ILE A 271 0.43 11.78 -31.09
N LEU A 272 0.16 10.92 -32.07
CA LEU A 272 0.01 11.33 -33.47
C LEU A 272 -1.22 12.24 -33.67
N GLN A 273 -2.36 11.90 -33.07
CA GLN A 273 -3.57 12.75 -33.10
C GLN A 273 -3.33 14.14 -32.48
N ALA A 274 -2.56 14.20 -31.38
CA ALA A 274 -2.14 15.47 -30.80
C ALA A 274 -1.21 16.25 -31.74
N ASN A 275 -0.31 15.57 -32.47
CA ASN A 275 0.60 16.20 -33.44
C ASN A 275 -0.15 16.78 -34.66
N ASP A 276 -1.14 16.05 -35.17
CA ASP A 276 -1.99 16.51 -36.28
C ASP A 276 -2.80 17.76 -35.88
N SER A 277 -3.39 17.74 -34.67
CA SER A 277 -4.13 18.88 -34.11
C SER A 277 -3.25 20.12 -33.92
N LEU A 278 -2.04 19.91 -33.40
CA LEU A 278 -1.02 20.96 -33.23
C LEU A 278 -0.57 21.54 -34.57
N THR A 279 -0.35 20.68 -35.57
CA THR A 279 0.03 21.09 -36.92
C THR A 279 -1.11 21.86 -37.61
N HIS A 280 -2.36 21.47 -37.39
CA HIS A 280 -3.53 22.16 -37.94
C HIS A 280 -3.66 23.61 -37.43
N VAL A 281 -3.62 23.84 -36.11
CA VAL A 281 -3.77 25.21 -35.56
C VAL A 281 -2.60 26.13 -35.94
N ILE A 282 -1.39 25.57 -36.06
CA ILE A 282 -0.23 26.31 -36.55
C ILE A 282 -0.45 26.77 -38.00
N ASN A 283 -1.03 25.93 -38.85
CA ASN A 283 -1.32 26.29 -40.23
C ASN A 283 -2.45 27.34 -40.32
N LEU A 284 -3.45 27.28 -39.44
CA LEU A 284 -4.48 28.33 -39.31
C LEU A 284 -3.86 29.69 -38.95
N TYR A 285 -2.98 29.74 -37.93
CA TYR A 285 -2.25 30.97 -37.56
C TYR A 285 -1.46 31.53 -38.76
N LYS A 286 -0.71 30.67 -39.47
CA LYS A 286 0.07 31.08 -40.64
C LYS A 286 -0.81 31.66 -41.75
N GLN A 287 -1.98 31.09 -41.98
CA GLN A 287 -2.93 31.56 -42.99
C GLN A 287 -3.62 32.88 -42.59
N GLN A 288 -4.13 32.98 -41.36
CA GLN A 288 -4.95 34.12 -40.92
C GLN A 288 -4.11 35.33 -40.49
N VAL A 289 -3.02 35.11 -39.75
CA VAL A 289 -2.19 36.18 -39.16
C VAL A 289 -1.04 36.56 -40.10
N LYS A 290 -0.27 35.58 -40.57
CA LYS A 290 0.87 35.85 -41.48
C LYS A 290 0.48 35.98 -42.95
N GLY A 291 -0.67 35.44 -43.36
CA GLY A 291 -1.09 35.43 -44.77
C GLY A 291 -0.32 34.45 -45.66
N GLU A 292 0.36 33.46 -45.07
CA GLU A 292 1.08 32.42 -45.81
C GLU A 292 0.09 31.43 -46.46
N ILE A 293 0.28 31.12 -47.75
CA ILE A 293 -0.51 30.10 -48.45
C ILE A 293 0.00 28.72 -48.04
N VAL A 294 -0.63 28.10 -47.05
CA VAL A 294 -0.32 26.74 -46.64
C VAL A 294 -1.06 25.74 -47.55
N ASN A 295 -0.34 25.06 -48.44
CA ASN A 295 -0.92 24.02 -49.30
C ASN A 295 -1.48 22.86 -48.46
N GLY A 296 -2.81 22.69 -48.44
CA GLY A 296 -3.46 21.57 -47.75
C GLY A 296 -4.98 21.46 -47.95
N ASN A 297 -5.73 22.57 -47.81
CA ASN A 297 -7.20 22.53 -47.79
C ASN A 297 -7.82 23.39 -48.92
N ASN A 298 -8.38 22.74 -49.94
CA ASN A 298 -9.27 23.38 -50.91
C ASN A 298 -10.42 22.43 -51.28
N THR A 299 -11.58 22.61 -50.63
CA THR A 299 -12.84 21.96 -51.01
C THR A 299 -13.96 23.00 -51.05
N SER A 300 -14.38 23.38 -52.26
CA SER A 300 -15.66 24.02 -52.68
C SER A 300 -15.46 25.28 -53.55
N GLY A 301 -15.97 25.25 -54.79
CA GLY A 301 -16.06 26.42 -55.68
C GLY A 301 -15.68 26.09 -57.13
N LEU A 302 -16.60 26.30 -58.08
CA LEU A 302 -16.50 25.84 -59.46
C LEU A 302 -16.63 27.00 -60.46
N GLN A 303 -15.59 27.30 -61.27
CA GLN A 303 -15.70 27.65 -62.71
C GLN A 303 -14.34 27.90 -63.40
N LYS A 304 -14.36 27.82 -64.75
CA LYS A 304 -13.25 28.02 -65.71
C LYS A 304 -12.72 29.49 -65.65
N GLN A 305 -11.53 29.88 -66.14
CA GLN A 305 -10.84 29.43 -67.37
C GLN A 305 -9.37 29.97 -67.43
N THR A 306 -8.48 29.30 -68.20
CA THR A 306 -7.20 29.79 -68.81
C THR A 306 -6.03 30.35 -67.96
N GLY A 307 -4.80 29.90 -68.26
CA GLY A 307 -3.58 30.73 -68.10
C GLY A 307 -2.34 30.09 -67.43
N GLU A 308 -1.48 29.45 -68.23
CA GLU A 308 0.00 29.35 -68.12
C GLU A 308 0.74 29.15 -66.77
N SER A 309 1.30 27.93 -66.63
CA SER A 309 2.74 27.62 -66.44
C SER A 309 3.65 28.56 -65.61
N LEU A 310 4.22 28.04 -64.50
CA LEU A 310 5.66 27.70 -64.43
C LEU A 310 6.08 26.98 -63.12
N ASP A 311 7.04 26.08 -63.25
CA ASP A 311 7.64 25.24 -62.21
C ASP A 311 8.24 25.96 -60.98
N LYS A 312 8.10 25.32 -59.81
CA LYS A 312 9.26 24.66 -59.16
C LYS A 312 8.89 23.62 -58.11
N GLN A 313 9.57 22.47 -58.21
CA GLN A 313 9.46 21.33 -57.30
C GLN A 313 10.16 21.60 -55.96
N GLN A 314 9.59 21.08 -54.87
CA GLN A 314 10.37 20.23 -53.96
C GLN A 314 9.48 19.16 -53.33
N SER A 315 9.91 17.91 -53.47
CA SER A 315 9.10 16.71 -53.25
C SER A 315 9.24 16.16 -51.82
N LYS A 316 8.09 15.90 -51.18
CA LYS A 316 8.00 14.90 -50.11
C LYS A 316 8.05 13.49 -50.73
N PRO A 317 8.80 12.54 -50.18
CA PRO A 317 8.53 11.13 -50.38
C PRO A 317 7.54 10.62 -49.31
N THR A 318 6.40 10.08 -49.75
CA THR A 318 5.48 9.28 -48.93
C THR A 318 5.16 7.97 -49.64
N LEU A 319 5.75 6.88 -49.16
CA LEU A 319 5.40 5.47 -49.35
C LEU A 319 5.95 4.77 -48.09
N ARG A 320 5.27 3.90 -47.34
CA ARG A 320 4.10 3.05 -47.62
C ARG A 320 4.29 2.13 -48.82
N ASP A 321 5.32 1.28 -48.73
CA ASP A 321 5.32 -0.01 -49.41
C ASP A 321 6.21 -1.05 -48.69
N LEU A 322 6.02 -2.32 -49.05
CA LEU A 322 6.84 -3.52 -48.72
C LEU A 322 6.70 -4.15 -47.32
N GLN A 323 5.83 -5.16 -47.27
CA GLN A 323 5.77 -6.22 -46.26
C GLN A 323 6.44 -7.51 -46.80
N THR A 324 6.96 -8.38 -45.92
CA THR A 324 7.55 -9.73 -46.16
C THR A 324 8.98 -9.76 -46.79
N LYS A 325 10.00 -10.43 -46.24
CA LYS A 325 10.10 -11.84 -45.80
C LYS A 325 11.23 -12.11 -44.78
N SER A 326 11.08 -13.25 -44.11
CA SER A 326 11.94 -13.94 -43.12
C SER A 326 13.39 -14.27 -43.54
N GLY A 327 14.29 -14.47 -42.55
CA GLY A 327 15.40 -15.45 -42.67
C GLY A 327 16.77 -15.14 -42.06
N THR A 328 16.95 -15.44 -40.76
CA THR A 328 18.16 -16.00 -40.10
C THR A 328 19.59 -15.66 -40.62
N SER A 329 20.46 -15.04 -39.79
CA SER A 329 21.51 -15.76 -39.00
C SER A 329 22.69 -14.88 -38.48
N ILE A 330 22.92 -14.96 -37.16
CA ILE A 330 24.21 -15.07 -36.42
C ILE A 330 25.47 -14.33 -36.95
N THR A 331 25.98 -13.36 -36.17
CA THR A 331 27.35 -13.35 -35.59
C THR A 331 27.56 -12.19 -34.60
N PRO A 332 28.28 -12.37 -33.47
CA PRO A 332 28.55 -11.31 -32.48
C PRO A 332 30.02 -10.85 -32.45
N ASN A 333 30.27 -9.58 -32.10
CA ASN A 333 31.50 -9.04 -31.45
C ASN A 333 31.47 -7.49 -31.36
N PRO A 334 32.30 -6.83 -30.52
CA PRO A 334 32.73 -7.22 -29.18
C PRO A 334 32.59 -6.07 -28.15
N ILE A 335 32.72 -6.40 -26.86
CA ILE A 335 32.66 -5.46 -25.73
C ILE A 335 34.04 -4.80 -25.49
N PRO A 336 34.13 -3.48 -25.20
CA PRO A 336 35.37 -2.86 -24.74
C PRO A 336 35.81 -3.36 -23.35
N GLN A 337 37.09 -3.69 -23.21
CA GLN A 337 37.66 -4.34 -22.03
C GLN A 337 37.83 -3.38 -20.84
N ILE A 338 37.48 -3.86 -19.64
CA ILE A 338 37.94 -3.29 -18.36
C ILE A 338 39.01 -4.24 -17.80
N PRO A 339 40.23 -3.77 -17.44
CA PRO A 339 41.27 -4.64 -16.89
C PRO A 339 41.00 -5.10 -15.46
N SER A 340 41.49 -6.29 -15.12
CA SER A 340 41.45 -6.86 -13.77
C SER A 340 42.87 -7.07 -13.20
N GLU A 341 42.95 -7.21 -11.87
CA GLU A 341 44.01 -7.91 -11.10
C GLU A 341 45.38 -7.21 -10.85
N PRO A 342 46.14 -7.61 -9.78
CA PRO A 342 45.69 -8.05 -8.44
C PRO A 342 46.58 -7.44 -7.29
N PRO A 343 47.10 -8.12 -6.21
CA PRO A 343 47.12 -7.48 -4.88
C PRO A 343 48.53 -7.33 -4.22
N ALA A 344 48.63 -6.50 -3.18
CA ALA A 344 49.74 -6.58 -2.21
C ALA A 344 49.37 -6.00 -0.83
N ALA A 345 49.98 -6.54 0.22
CA ALA A 345 49.85 -6.08 1.61
C ALA A 345 50.90 -4.99 1.95
N LEU A 346 50.80 -4.44 3.18
CA LEU A 346 51.84 -4.00 4.15
C LEU A 346 51.26 -2.85 5.01
N LEU A 347 51.16 -2.95 6.34
CA LEU A 347 52.19 -2.83 7.39
C LEU A 347 52.86 -1.43 7.51
N ASN A 348 52.22 -0.53 8.29
CA ASN A 348 52.81 0.35 9.34
C ASN A 348 51.68 1.25 9.90
N SER A 349 51.47 1.52 11.19
CA SER A 349 52.33 1.62 12.39
C SER A 349 52.98 3.01 12.62
N GLN A 350 52.28 3.83 13.42
CA GLN A 350 52.80 4.88 14.33
C GLN A 350 53.50 6.14 13.74
N PRO A 351 53.74 7.20 14.55
CA PRO A 351 53.00 7.66 15.75
C PRO A 351 52.69 9.18 15.74
N GLY A 352 51.91 9.65 16.71
CA GLY A 352 51.82 11.08 17.08
C GLY A 352 52.50 11.38 18.42
N PRO A 353 53.13 12.55 18.60
CA PRO A 353 53.48 13.15 19.90
C PRO A 353 52.42 14.23 20.30
N ALA A 354 52.36 14.77 21.52
CA ALA A 354 53.21 14.67 22.70
C ALA A 354 52.38 14.69 23.99
N ALA A 355 52.97 14.22 25.10
CA ALA A 355 52.43 14.34 26.45
C ALA A 355 52.96 15.59 27.18
N ALA A 356 52.28 15.97 28.27
CA ALA A 356 52.87 16.72 29.39
C ALA A 356 52.33 16.14 30.71
N ALA A 357 53.18 16.02 31.72
CA ALA A 357 52.90 15.29 32.96
C ALA A 357 53.41 16.04 34.21
N ALA A 358 52.81 15.75 35.37
CA ALA A 358 53.31 15.90 36.76
C ALA A 358 52.09 15.70 37.71
N ALA A 359 52.05 14.70 38.60
CA ALA A 359 52.73 14.58 39.90
C ALA A 359 52.16 15.53 40.99
N ALA A 360 52.08 15.21 42.28
CA ALA A 360 52.10 13.95 43.05
C ALA A 360 51.82 14.29 44.54
N ALA A 361 51.16 13.42 45.33
CA ALA A 361 51.28 13.36 46.81
C ALA A 361 50.47 12.19 47.41
N ALA A 362 51.05 11.51 48.40
CA ALA A 362 50.39 10.64 49.39
C ALA A 362 50.13 11.46 50.69
N ASP A 363 49.59 10.98 51.84
CA ASP A 363 49.57 9.62 52.38
C ASP A 363 48.65 9.49 53.63
N LEU A 364 48.25 8.25 54.01
CA LEU A 364 47.70 7.76 55.30
C LEU A 364 46.38 8.40 55.86
N LEU A 365 45.49 7.77 56.65
CA LEU A 365 45.29 6.45 57.32
C LEU A 365 43.82 5.98 57.06
N GLU A 366 43.26 4.83 57.46
CA GLU A 366 43.69 3.63 58.21
C GLU A 366 42.95 2.35 57.72
N ALA A 367 42.60 1.37 58.58
CA ALA A 367 42.05 0.05 58.19
C ALA A 367 40.72 -0.35 58.88
N SER A 368 39.85 -1.08 58.15
CA SER A 368 39.48 -2.49 58.48
C SER A 368 38.50 -3.13 57.47
N PRO A 369 38.47 -4.48 57.33
CA PRO A 369 37.76 -5.15 56.23
C PRO A 369 36.55 -6.00 56.67
N ALA A 370 35.46 -5.98 55.89
CA ALA A 370 34.54 -7.12 55.69
C ALA A 370 33.52 -6.84 54.56
N HIS A 371 33.05 -7.91 53.91
CA HIS A 371 31.91 -7.96 52.99
C HIS A 371 32.00 -7.13 51.69
N THR A 372 32.71 -7.68 50.71
CA THR A 372 32.40 -7.47 49.30
C THR A 372 31.08 -8.16 48.96
N GLU A 373 29.97 -7.45 49.12
CA GLU A 373 28.71 -7.80 48.48
C GLU A 373 28.88 -7.56 46.96
N PRO A 374 28.53 -8.51 46.08
CA PRO A 374 28.67 -8.30 44.65
C PRO A 374 27.67 -7.23 44.20
N ALA A 375 28.19 -6.15 43.62
CA ALA A 375 27.34 -5.13 43.00
C ALA A 375 26.40 -5.79 41.97
N PRO A 376 25.14 -5.31 41.82
CA PRO A 376 24.25 -5.79 40.77
C PRO A 376 24.93 -5.65 39.41
N PRO A 377 24.73 -6.60 38.46
CA PRO A 377 25.30 -6.47 37.14
C PRO A 377 24.75 -5.21 36.46
N GLU A 378 25.61 -4.23 36.17
CA GLU A 378 25.22 -3.03 35.44
C GLU A 378 24.60 -3.42 34.10
N VAL A 379 23.35 -3.01 33.88
CA VAL A 379 22.55 -3.41 32.72
C VAL A 379 22.92 -2.53 31.51
N THR A 380 24.14 -2.69 30.99
CA THR A 380 24.62 -1.85 29.90
C THR A 380 24.06 -2.28 28.54
N LEU A 381 23.42 -1.35 27.83
CA LEU A 381 22.91 -1.55 26.46
C LEU A 381 23.89 -1.04 25.38
N SER A 382 25.09 -0.61 25.76
CA SER A 382 26.08 0.08 24.91
C SER A 382 26.35 -0.66 23.59
N ASP A 383 26.52 -1.98 23.65
CA ASP A 383 26.94 -2.79 22.50
C ASP A 383 25.77 -3.36 21.67
N VAL A 384 24.51 -3.11 22.05
CA VAL A 384 23.34 -3.62 21.32
C VAL A 384 22.90 -2.61 20.25
N PHE A 385 22.96 -3.02 18.99
CA PHE A 385 22.38 -2.32 17.84
C PHE A 385 21.51 -3.29 17.04
N VAL A 386 20.36 -2.81 16.56
CA VAL A 386 19.37 -3.64 15.85
C VAL A 386 18.99 -2.91 14.56
N PRO A 387 19.44 -3.36 13.37
CA PRO A 387 19.02 -2.76 12.11
C PRO A 387 17.52 -2.92 11.89
N LEU A 388 16.84 -1.88 11.38
CA LEU A 388 15.40 -1.92 11.06
C LEU A 388 15.01 -3.13 10.21
N GLU A 389 15.86 -3.51 9.24
CA GLU A 389 15.67 -4.67 8.35
C GLU A 389 15.62 -6.03 9.05
N SER A 390 16.17 -6.13 10.27
CA SER A 390 16.19 -7.36 11.06
C SER A 390 14.95 -7.55 11.94
N ILE A 391 14.14 -6.50 12.11
CA ILE A 391 13.03 -6.50 13.05
C ILE A 391 11.80 -7.15 12.40
N LYS A 392 11.33 -8.25 12.97
CA LYS A 392 10.01 -8.80 12.65
C LYS A 392 8.95 -8.16 13.56
N PRO A 393 7.85 -7.60 13.03
CA PRO A 393 6.75 -7.12 13.86
C PRO A 393 6.16 -8.29 14.68
N SER A 394 5.62 -7.98 15.87
CA SER A 394 4.87 -8.92 16.70
C SER A 394 3.78 -9.66 15.91
N LYS A 395 3.32 -10.81 16.43
CA LYS A 395 2.13 -11.46 15.86
C LYS A 395 0.95 -10.48 15.85
N ARG A 396 0.00 -10.73 14.95
CA ARG A 396 -1.16 -9.89 14.63
C ARG A 396 -2.16 -9.62 15.79
N SER A 397 -1.80 -9.98 17.02
CA SER A 397 -2.60 -9.89 18.24
C SER A 397 -2.25 -8.70 19.13
N LEU A 398 -1.09 -8.06 18.94
CA LEU A 398 -0.69 -6.87 19.70
C LEU A 398 -0.97 -5.61 18.86
N LEU A 399 -1.88 -4.77 19.36
CA LEU A 399 -2.19 -3.48 18.76
C LEU A 399 -1.08 -2.46 19.09
N PRO A 400 -0.75 -1.53 18.17
CA PRO A 400 0.18 -0.44 18.48
C PRO A 400 -0.35 0.43 19.61
N VAL A 401 0.52 0.74 20.58
CA VAL A 401 0.16 1.59 21.71
C VAL A 401 0.31 3.05 21.29
N THR A 402 -0.74 3.84 21.46
CA THR A 402 -0.68 5.29 21.23
C THR A 402 -0.07 5.95 22.46
N VAL A 403 1.12 6.51 22.29
CA VAL A 403 1.91 7.17 23.35
C VAL A 403 1.56 8.64 23.46
N PHE A 404 1.34 9.28 22.31
CA PHE A 404 0.95 10.67 22.18
C PHE A 404 0.03 10.82 20.97
N ASP A 405 -1.01 11.65 21.10
CA ASP A 405 -1.92 12.02 20.02
C ASP A 405 -2.40 13.45 20.29
N GLY A 406 -1.73 14.43 19.68
CA GLY A 406 -1.92 15.85 19.98
C GLY A 406 -1.23 16.74 18.96
N HIS A 407 -1.72 17.97 18.78
CA HIS A 407 -1.17 18.92 17.79
C HIS A 407 -0.99 18.33 16.38
N SER A 408 -1.92 17.46 15.95
CA SER A 408 -1.86 16.70 14.68
C SER A 408 -0.67 15.74 14.52
N LEU A 409 0.18 15.58 15.55
CA LEU A 409 1.27 14.62 15.61
C LEU A 409 0.87 13.42 16.48
N ARG A 410 1.08 12.21 15.96
CA ARG A 410 0.77 10.97 16.67
C ARG A 410 1.99 10.08 16.79
N VAL A 411 2.28 9.60 18.01
CA VAL A 411 3.38 8.69 18.33
C VAL A 411 2.82 7.33 18.71
N LEU A 412 3.26 6.30 17.98
CA LEU A 412 2.83 4.92 18.11
C LEU A 412 4.01 4.00 18.46
N PHE A 413 3.83 3.15 19.46
CA PHE A 413 4.78 2.09 19.81
C PHE A 413 4.32 0.76 19.20
N HIS A 414 5.19 0.15 18.40
CA HIS A 414 5.03 -1.21 17.89
C HIS A 414 6.06 -2.12 18.56
N PHE A 415 5.65 -3.30 19.02
CA PHE A 415 6.55 -4.24 19.67
C PHE A 415 7.10 -5.23 18.64
N ALA A 416 8.40 -5.51 18.68
CA ALA A 416 9.00 -6.56 17.87
C ALA A 416 8.62 -7.94 18.40
N ARG A 417 8.53 -8.93 17.50
CA ARG A 417 8.32 -10.34 17.87
C ARG A 417 9.54 -10.94 18.57
N ASP A 418 10.69 -10.79 17.92
CA ASP A 418 11.94 -11.43 18.32
C ASP A 418 12.81 -10.44 19.11
N SER A 419 13.42 -10.91 20.20
CA SER A 419 14.46 -10.16 20.93
C SER A 419 15.81 -10.28 20.21
N PRO A 420 16.77 -9.36 20.46
CA PRO A 420 18.10 -9.44 19.86
C PRO A 420 18.77 -10.80 20.17
N PRO A 421 19.38 -11.50 19.19
CA PRO A 421 19.93 -12.84 19.42
C PRO A 421 21.00 -12.93 20.52
N SER A 422 21.67 -11.82 20.82
CA SER A 422 22.67 -11.68 21.89
C SER A 422 22.08 -11.34 23.27
N ARG A 423 20.82 -10.89 23.37
CA ARG A 423 20.15 -10.43 24.59
C ARG A 423 18.64 -10.75 24.56
N PRO A 424 18.21 -11.95 24.99
CA PRO A 424 16.80 -12.34 25.02
C PRO A 424 15.98 -11.60 26.09
N ASP A 425 16.64 -10.89 27.01
CA ASP A 425 16.07 -10.03 28.05
C ASP A 425 15.71 -8.61 27.58
N VAL A 426 15.93 -8.31 26.29
CA VAL A 426 15.69 -7.00 25.68
C VAL A 426 14.42 -7.02 24.83
N LEU A 427 13.50 -6.11 25.12
CA LEU A 427 12.39 -5.74 24.25
C LEU A 427 12.86 -4.74 23.21
N VAL A 428 12.49 -4.97 21.95
CA VAL A 428 12.68 -3.99 20.85
C VAL A 428 11.33 -3.34 20.56
N VAL A 429 11.30 -2.02 20.61
CA VAL A 429 10.12 -1.19 20.33
C VAL A 429 10.43 -0.27 19.15
N ILE A 430 9.55 -0.26 18.16
CA ILE A 430 9.60 0.68 17.03
C ILE A 430 8.66 1.84 17.36
N ILE A 431 9.24 3.00 17.57
CA ILE A 431 8.53 4.27 17.70
C ILE A 431 8.24 4.76 16.28
N SER A 432 6.97 5.01 15.96
CA SER A 432 6.53 5.59 14.69
C SER A 432 5.80 6.89 14.95
N MET A 433 6.29 7.98 14.36
CA MET A 433 5.75 9.33 14.53
C MET A 433 5.18 9.79 13.19
N LEU A 434 3.89 10.14 13.16
CA LEU A 434 3.17 10.53 11.95
C LEU A 434 2.48 11.87 12.15
N SER A 435 2.53 12.74 11.14
CA SER A 435 1.86 14.04 11.17
C SER A 435 0.66 14.05 10.21
N SER A 436 -0.43 14.66 10.69
CA SER A 436 -1.62 15.02 9.92
C SER A 436 -1.76 16.54 9.73
N ALA A 437 -0.74 17.31 10.12
CA ALA A 437 -0.75 18.76 10.06
C ALA A 437 -0.61 19.26 8.61
N PRO A 438 -1.30 20.36 8.21
CA PRO A 438 -1.15 20.97 6.89
C PRO A 438 0.17 21.74 6.70
N VAL A 439 1.04 21.74 7.72
CA VAL A 439 2.36 22.36 7.74
C VAL A 439 3.41 21.32 8.11
N PRO A 440 4.69 21.47 7.68
CA PRO A 440 5.74 20.56 8.10
C PRO A 440 5.98 20.65 9.62
N VAL A 441 6.43 19.54 10.19
CA VAL A 441 6.87 19.43 11.58
C VAL A 441 8.37 19.17 11.58
N SER A 442 9.15 19.95 12.31
CA SER A 442 10.60 19.85 12.38
C SER A 442 11.09 19.74 13.83
N GLY A 443 12.40 19.53 14.03
CA GLY A 443 12.99 19.44 15.37
C GLY A 443 12.47 18.27 16.22
N ILE A 444 11.90 17.24 15.59
CA ILE A 444 11.27 16.12 16.29
C ILE A 444 12.34 15.35 17.08
N SER A 445 12.23 15.39 18.40
CA SER A 445 13.12 14.69 19.33
C SER A 445 12.27 13.99 20.40
N PHE A 446 12.40 12.67 20.46
CA PHE A 446 11.83 11.85 21.52
C PHE A 446 12.93 11.39 22.47
N GLN A 447 12.73 11.61 23.76
CA GLN A 447 13.62 11.19 24.84
C GLN A 447 12.83 10.37 25.85
N THR A 448 13.49 9.44 26.52
CA THR A 448 12.86 8.62 27.56
C THR A 448 13.86 8.21 28.63
N THR A 449 13.38 8.07 29.85
CA THR A 449 14.13 7.60 31.02
C THR A 449 13.48 6.34 31.58
N ALA A 450 14.31 5.47 32.17
CA ALA A 450 13.88 4.22 32.79
C ALA A 450 14.18 4.21 34.30
N PRO A 451 13.44 3.41 35.09
CA PRO A 451 13.77 3.15 36.50
C PRO A 451 15.15 2.51 36.64
N LYS A 452 15.78 2.66 37.82
CA LYS A 452 17.14 2.15 38.08
C LYS A 452 17.30 0.63 37.93
N SER A 453 16.21 -0.15 37.96
CA SER A 453 16.19 -1.60 37.73
C SER A 453 16.15 -2.01 36.25
N MET A 454 16.05 -1.03 35.33
CA MET A 454 15.93 -1.23 33.90
C MET A 454 16.95 -0.37 33.15
N ALA A 455 17.22 -0.72 31.89
CA ALA A 455 18.01 0.12 31.00
C ALA A 455 17.25 0.39 29.71
N VAL A 456 17.25 1.64 29.25
CA VAL A 456 16.66 2.04 27.98
C VAL A 456 17.73 2.66 27.08
N LYS A 457 17.68 2.35 25.79
CA LYS A 457 18.55 2.91 24.77
C LYS A 457 17.75 3.26 23.54
N LEU A 458 17.75 4.53 23.16
CA LEU A 458 17.27 4.99 21.86
C LEU A 458 18.41 4.88 20.84
N GLN A 459 18.11 4.32 19.67
CA GLN A 459 18.96 4.43 18.49
C GLN A 459 18.66 5.75 17.76
N PRO A 460 19.53 6.20 16.82
CA PRO A 460 19.24 7.36 15.99
C PRO A 460 17.90 7.20 15.24
N PRO A 461 17.08 8.27 15.14
CA PRO A 461 15.85 8.24 14.36
C PRO A 461 16.14 8.27 12.85
N SER A 462 15.18 7.85 12.03
CA SER A 462 15.27 7.91 10.56
C SER A 462 15.22 9.34 10.00
N GLY A 463 14.90 10.33 10.84
CA GLY A 463 14.84 11.76 10.52
C GLY A 463 14.30 12.55 11.71
N THR A 464 14.36 13.87 11.64
CA THR A 464 13.84 14.80 12.66
C THR A 464 12.72 15.70 12.13
N GLU A 465 12.21 15.39 10.93
CA GLU A 465 11.26 16.22 10.20
C GLU A 465 10.19 15.36 9.51
N LEU A 466 8.98 15.91 9.40
CA LEU A 466 7.86 15.36 8.67
C LEU A 466 7.33 16.43 7.71
N PRO A 467 7.09 16.11 6.42
CA PRO A 467 6.48 17.04 5.49
C PRO A 467 5.03 17.35 5.89
N ALA A 468 4.48 18.44 5.34
CA ALA A 468 3.06 18.74 5.43
C ALA A 468 2.22 17.57 4.91
N PHE A 469 1.12 17.26 5.62
CA PHE A 469 0.25 16.15 5.29
C PHE A 469 -0.40 16.34 3.91
N ASN A 470 -0.16 15.37 3.03
CA ASN A 470 -0.76 15.32 1.70
C ASN A 470 -1.61 14.04 1.57
N PRO A 471 -2.95 14.13 1.43
CA PRO A 471 -3.83 12.95 1.39
C PRO A 471 -3.68 12.11 0.11
N ILE A 472 -2.92 12.58 -0.89
CA ILE A 472 -2.67 11.87 -2.16
C ILE A 472 -1.42 10.99 -2.07
N LEU A 473 -0.47 11.34 -1.19
CA LEU A 473 0.80 10.63 -1.03
C LEU A 473 0.74 9.65 0.15
N PRO A 474 1.56 8.58 0.15
CA PRO A 474 1.73 7.72 1.32
C PRO A 474 2.15 8.55 2.55
N PRO A 475 1.58 8.33 3.75
CA PRO A 475 1.95 9.06 4.95
C PRO A 475 3.44 8.90 5.27
N ALA A 476 4.15 10.02 5.37
CA ALA A 476 5.52 10.05 5.88
C ALA A 476 5.53 9.72 7.38
N ALA A 477 6.58 9.03 7.83
CA ALA A 477 6.77 8.69 9.23
C ALA A 477 8.25 8.83 9.62
N VAL A 478 8.50 9.40 10.80
CA VAL A 478 9.79 9.30 11.49
C VAL A 478 9.75 8.02 12.31
N THR A 479 10.78 7.18 12.18
CA THR A 479 10.90 5.92 12.90
C THR A 479 12.13 5.94 13.79
N GLN A 480 12.02 5.41 15.00
CA GLN A 480 13.13 5.31 15.94
C GLN A 480 13.04 3.99 16.71
N ILE A 481 14.18 3.34 16.94
CA ILE A 481 14.21 2.09 17.71
C ILE A 481 14.55 2.41 19.16
N MET A 482 13.70 1.91 20.07
CA MET A 482 13.96 1.87 21.50
C MET A 482 14.24 0.43 21.93
N LEU A 483 15.34 0.23 22.63
CA LEU A 483 15.72 -1.03 23.27
C LEU A 483 15.48 -0.87 24.78
N LEU A 484 14.79 -1.84 25.39
CA LEU A 484 14.51 -1.85 26.82
C LEU A 484 14.94 -3.19 27.42
N ALA A 485 15.89 -3.15 28.36
CA ALA A 485 16.30 -4.30 29.16
C ALA A 485 15.59 -4.28 30.52
N ASN A 486 15.02 -5.42 30.92
CA ASN A 486 14.32 -5.60 32.19
C ASN A 486 14.73 -6.94 32.84
N PRO A 487 15.93 -7.02 33.44
CA PRO A 487 16.46 -8.27 33.98
C PRO A 487 15.61 -8.83 35.12
N ASN A 488 14.98 -7.95 35.90
CA ASN A 488 14.18 -8.31 37.08
C ASN A 488 12.73 -8.70 36.74
N LYS A 489 12.29 -8.52 35.47
CA LYS A 489 10.90 -8.73 35.02
C LYS A 489 9.87 -7.90 35.80
N GLU A 490 10.27 -6.71 36.22
CA GLU A 490 9.39 -5.77 36.92
C GLU A 490 8.37 -5.13 35.96
N LYS A 491 7.28 -4.55 36.48
CA LYS A 491 6.33 -3.78 35.66
C LYS A 491 7.07 -2.59 35.05
N VAL A 492 7.03 -2.47 33.71
CA VAL A 492 7.64 -1.33 33.01
C VAL A 492 6.83 -0.06 33.25
N GLN A 493 7.52 0.98 33.70
CA GLN A 493 7.03 2.36 33.74
C GLN A 493 8.18 3.25 33.27
N LEU A 494 8.05 3.84 32.08
CA LEU A 494 9.03 4.81 31.55
C LEU A 494 8.45 6.21 31.61
N GLU A 495 9.30 7.22 31.71
CA GLU A 495 8.90 8.61 31.43
C GLU A 495 9.42 9.01 30.04
N TYR A 496 8.67 9.86 29.34
CA TYR A 496 9.08 10.40 28.04
C TYR A 496 8.94 11.92 27.99
N THR A 497 9.76 12.52 27.13
CA THR A 497 9.65 13.90 26.69
C THR A 497 9.72 13.94 25.17
N LEU A 498 8.76 14.61 24.55
CA LEU A 498 8.62 14.78 23.10
C LEU A 498 8.66 16.26 22.76
N THR A 499 9.68 16.70 22.03
CA THR A 499 9.83 18.08 21.56
C THR A 499 9.71 18.13 20.04
N PHE A 500 8.99 19.12 19.50
CA PHE A 500 8.86 19.36 18.07
C PHE A 500 8.43 20.80 17.77
N THR A 501 8.75 21.28 16.57
CA THR A 501 8.30 22.58 16.06
C THR A 501 7.29 22.36 14.94
N MET A 502 6.14 23.03 14.99
CA MET A 502 5.12 22.97 13.95
C MET A 502 4.81 24.39 13.46
N GLY A 503 5.23 24.71 12.23
CA GLY A 503 5.27 26.10 11.76
C GLY A 503 6.27 26.92 12.59
N GLU A 504 5.79 27.97 13.27
CA GLU A 504 6.59 28.82 14.16
C GLU A 504 6.45 28.44 15.66
N GLN A 505 5.60 27.46 15.99
CA GLN A 505 5.32 27.10 17.39
C GLN A 505 6.14 25.89 17.83
N GLU A 506 6.88 26.03 18.93
CA GLU A 506 7.56 24.94 19.62
C GLU A 506 6.61 24.28 20.64
N HIS A 507 6.62 22.95 20.68
CA HIS A 507 5.84 22.10 21.58
C HIS A 507 6.78 21.19 22.35
N SER A 508 6.53 21.02 23.65
CA SER A 508 7.29 20.15 24.55
C SER A 508 6.34 19.42 25.47
N GLU A 509 6.08 18.17 25.15
CA GLU A 509 5.12 17.30 25.84
C GLU A 509 5.87 16.26 26.68
N SER A 510 5.27 15.81 27.78
CA SER A 510 5.88 14.78 28.65
C SER A 510 4.83 13.95 29.35
N GLY A 511 5.14 12.67 29.61
CA GLY A 511 4.21 11.75 30.24
C GLY A 511 4.84 10.41 30.62
N SER A 512 4.02 9.52 31.19
CA SER A 512 4.44 8.21 31.65
C SER A 512 3.88 7.09 30.75
N LEU A 513 4.67 6.05 30.54
CA LEU A 513 4.38 4.91 29.68
C LEU A 513 4.26 3.65 30.53
N GLU A 514 3.06 3.09 30.65
CA GLU A 514 2.81 1.86 31.42
C GLU A 514 2.29 0.68 30.57
N HIS A 515 1.88 0.95 29.33
CA HIS A 515 1.26 -0.03 28.45
C HIS A 515 2.28 -0.84 27.65
N PHE A 516 3.06 -1.67 28.36
CA PHE A 516 4.02 -2.61 27.76
C PHE A 516 3.51 -4.06 27.82
N PRO A 517 3.92 -4.94 26.89
CA PRO A 517 3.63 -6.36 26.97
C PRO A 517 4.31 -6.99 28.21
N PRO A 518 3.72 -8.01 28.85
CA PRO A 518 4.29 -8.66 30.04
C PRO A 518 5.73 -9.13 29.82
N PRO A 519 6.68 -8.89 30.76
CA PRO A 519 8.08 -9.28 30.63
C PRO A 519 8.32 -10.78 30.36
N GLU A 520 7.37 -11.64 30.73
CA GLU A 520 7.41 -13.08 30.49
C GLU A 520 7.24 -13.46 29.02
N GLN A 521 6.69 -12.56 28.20
CA GLN A 521 6.36 -12.80 26.78
C GLN A 521 7.41 -12.24 25.81
N TRP A 522 8.39 -11.48 26.32
CA TRP A 522 9.42 -10.85 25.50
C TRP A 522 10.22 -11.92 24.71
N GLY A 523 10.51 -11.63 23.45
CA GLY A 523 11.11 -12.58 22.51
C GLY A 523 10.16 -13.63 21.94
N SER A 524 8.84 -13.54 22.20
CA SER A 524 7.84 -14.48 21.66
C SER A 524 6.53 -13.83 21.16
N LEU A 525 6.53 -12.50 21.00
CA LEU A 525 5.36 -11.63 20.78
C LEU A 525 4.67 -11.81 19.40
#